data_AF-A0A194X2P5-F1
#
_entry.id   AF-A0A194X2P5-F1
#
_cell.length_a   1.000
_cell.length_b   1.000
_cell.length_c   1.000
_cell.angle_alpha   90.00
_cell.angle_beta   90.00
_cell.angle_gamma   90.00
#
_symmetry.space_group_name_H-M   'P 1'
#
loop_
_entity.id
_entity.type
_entity.pdbx_description
1 polymer ?
#
loop_
_entity_poly.entity_id
_entity_poly.type
_entity_poly.pdbx_seq_one_letter_code
_entity_poly.pdbx_strand_id
1 'polypeptide(L)'
;MSHLSNPLATAEQLFKSANNPLPIELLDSIRFYTARLTQAAGILLCLPQDITAQANVLLFRYWLVDDVMRHEFSDLSAAVVYLTAKISASPRSLRSITNVYAYLLSESSALSGTPVPEPDPQSYYLSEGTYVTRRNKLLHIEGQILNALGFNTHVALPHPLAITYLQTMDVFISPRTGKAVAKRAIEYLNAALLSPQMLYLTHQPASLATAAIYLAARDKGVKLPDCEWWEVSDVREVVNKQEGISNGDGEKEDEEAEMSRMLDEKVVD
;
A
#
# COMPACT_ATOMS: atom_id res chain seq x y z
N MET A 1 -13.18 13.33 7.61
CA MET A 1 -13.02 12.50 6.39
C MET A 1 -11.55 12.19 6.03
N SER A 2 -10.55 12.89 6.60
CA SER A 2 -9.11 12.66 6.32
C SER A 2 -8.55 11.30 6.77
N HIS A 3 -9.20 10.63 7.73
CA HIS A 3 -8.73 9.35 8.27
C HIS A 3 -9.09 8.12 7.42
N LEU A 4 -9.92 8.29 6.38
CA LEU A 4 -10.38 7.20 5.51
C LEU A 4 -9.69 7.21 4.14
N SER A 5 -8.97 8.28 3.83
CA SER A 5 -8.23 8.42 2.57
C SER A 5 -6.72 8.31 2.80
N ASN A 6 -6.04 7.92 1.74
CA ASN A 6 -4.58 7.88 1.67
C ASN A 6 -4.06 8.90 0.66
N PRO A 7 -2.87 9.47 0.87
CA PRO A 7 -2.12 10.12 -0.20
C PRO A 7 -1.85 9.08 -1.30
N LEU A 8 -2.19 9.43 -2.54
CA LEU A 8 -1.92 8.61 -3.71
C LEU A 8 -0.61 9.00 -4.37
N ALA A 9 0.02 8.04 -5.02
CA ALA A 9 1.19 8.25 -5.85
C ALA A 9 0.84 9.14 -7.06
N THR A 10 1.68 10.12 -7.35
CA THR A 10 1.56 10.87 -8.61
C THR A 10 2.12 10.06 -9.78
N ALA A 11 1.65 10.37 -11.00
CA ALA A 11 2.19 9.75 -12.21
C ALA A 11 3.71 9.93 -12.34
N GLU A 12 4.23 11.09 -11.93
CA GLU A 12 5.67 11.38 -11.91
C GLU A 12 6.43 10.48 -10.92
N GLN A 13 5.90 10.28 -9.71
CA GLN A 13 6.50 9.37 -8.73
C GLN A 13 6.55 7.93 -9.24
N LEU A 14 5.47 7.47 -9.86
CA LEU A 14 5.41 6.13 -10.46
C LEU A 14 6.38 6.00 -11.63
N PHE A 15 6.45 7.01 -12.49
CA PHE A 15 7.38 7.04 -13.62
C PHE A 15 8.84 7.03 -13.15
N LYS A 16 9.20 7.85 -12.17
CA LYS A 16 10.54 7.86 -11.57
C LYS A 16 10.86 6.50 -10.93
N SER A 17 9.91 5.91 -10.22
CA SER A 17 10.09 4.59 -9.59
C SER A 17 10.25 3.46 -10.61
N ALA A 18 9.63 3.58 -11.79
CA ALA A 18 9.78 2.65 -12.90
C ALA A 18 11.05 2.90 -13.73
N ASN A 19 11.49 4.16 -13.83
CA ASN A 19 12.70 4.57 -14.54
C ASN A 19 13.95 4.37 -13.68
N ASN A 20 14.18 3.12 -13.27
CA ASN A 20 15.33 2.69 -12.48
C ASN A 20 16.33 1.94 -13.39
N PRO A 21 17.65 1.99 -13.12
CA PRO A 21 18.63 1.22 -13.90
C PRO A 21 18.44 -0.30 -13.84
N LEU A 22 17.69 -0.81 -12.86
CA LEU A 22 17.39 -2.24 -12.74
C LEU A 22 16.26 -2.68 -13.69
N PRO A 23 16.32 -3.90 -14.24
CA PRO A 23 15.21 -4.48 -14.99
C PRO A 23 13.92 -4.53 -14.16
N ILE A 24 12.77 -4.29 -14.82
CA ILE A 24 11.47 -4.24 -14.14
C ILE A 24 11.13 -5.55 -13.41
N GLU A 25 11.48 -6.71 -13.97
CA GLU A 25 11.25 -8.02 -13.36
C GLU A 25 12.02 -8.17 -12.03
N LEU A 26 13.23 -7.60 -11.97
CA LEU A 26 14.03 -7.60 -10.75
C LEU A 26 13.46 -6.65 -9.70
N LEU A 27 13.00 -5.46 -10.11
CA LEU A 27 12.31 -4.53 -9.21
C LEU A 27 11.05 -5.15 -8.61
N ASP A 28 10.25 -5.81 -9.44
CA ASP A 28 9.03 -6.50 -9.01
C ASP A 28 9.37 -7.63 -8.02
N SER A 29 10.43 -8.39 -8.28
CA SER A 29 10.92 -9.43 -7.39
C SER A 29 11.41 -8.88 -6.06
N ILE A 30 12.16 -7.78 -6.06
CA ILE A 30 12.64 -7.08 -4.85
C ILE A 30 11.45 -6.60 -4.03
N ARG A 31 10.49 -5.93 -4.67
CA ARG A 31 9.27 -5.41 -4.03
C ARG A 31 8.46 -6.53 -3.38
N PHE A 32 8.19 -7.59 -4.13
CA PHE A 32 7.46 -8.75 -3.65
C PHE A 32 8.17 -9.42 -2.47
N TYR A 33 9.48 -9.69 -2.61
CA TYR A 33 10.27 -10.34 -1.57
C TYR A 33 10.31 -9.51 -0.28
N THR A 34 10.54 -8.22 -0.39
CA THR A 34 10.66 -7.34 0.79
C THR A 34 9.31 -7.18 1.47
N ALA A 35 8.22 -7.02 0.73
CA ALA A 35 6.87 -6.99 1.30
C ALA A 35 6.50 -8.32 1.98
N ARG A 36 6.93 -9.45 1.43
CA ARG A 36 6.76 -10.78 2.04
C ARG A 36 7.60 -10.93 3.31
N LEU A 37 8.83 -10.43 3.31
CA LEU A 37 9.71 -10.41 4.49
C LEU A 37 9.08 -9.59 5.63
N THR A 38 8.54 -8.41 5.32
CA THR A 38 7.80 -7.56 6.27
C THR A 38 6.61 -8.32 6.88
N GLN A 39 5.83 -9.04 6.07
CA GLN A 39 4.71 -9.85 6.56
C GLN A 39 5.17 -10.99 7.49
N ALA A 40 6.22 -11.70 7.11
CA ALA A 40 6.78 -12.77 7.93
C ALA A 40 7.32 -12.25 9.28
N ALA A 41 7.97 -11.08 9.28
CA ALA A 41 8.41 -10.41 10.50
C ALA A 41 7.23 -10.05 11.40
N GLY A 42 6.15 -9.52 10.83
CA GLY A 42 4.92 -9.21 11.57
C GLY A 42 4.34 -10.44 12.29
N ILE A 43 4.28 -11.59 11.60
CA ILE A 43 3.81 -12.85 12.17
C ILE A 43 4.71 -13.30 13.34
N LEU A 44 6.03 -13.34 13.15
CA LEU A 44 6.97 -13.78 14.19
C LEU A 44 7.04 -12.83 15.39
N LEU A 45 6.77 -11.54 15.17
CA LEU A 45 6.64 -10.54 16.23
C LEU A 45 5.27 -10.55 16.90
N CYS A 46 4.36 -11.44 16.49
CA CYS A 46 2.96 -11.47 16.93
C CYS A 46 2.30 -10.09 16.84
N LEU A 47 2.55 -9.37 15.74
CA LEU A 47 1.92 -8.09 15.47
C LEU A 47 0.52 -8.32 14.86
N PRO A 48 -0.48 -7.55 15.29
CA PRO A 48 -1.73 -7.40 14.55
C PRO A 48 -1.51 -7.15 13.05
N GLN A 49 -2.38 -7.72 12.21
CA GLN A 49 -2.23 -7.66 10.75
C GLN A 49 -2.35 -6.23 10.21
N ASP A 50 -3.13 -5.38 10.86
CA ASP A 50 -3.25 -3.97 10.51
C ASP A 50 -1.90 -3.25 10.65
N ILE A 51 -1.14 -3.47 11.72
CA ILE A 51 0.19 -2.86 11.92
C ILE A 51 1.16 -3.30 10.82
N THR A 52 1.13 -4.60 10.47
CA THR A 52 2.00 -5.17 9.44
C THR A 52 1.60 -4.72 8.02
N ALA A 53 0.30 -4.57 7.77
CA ALA A 53 -0.21 -4.02 6.52
C ALA A 53 0.19 -2.55 6.34
N GLN A 54 0.08 -1.73 7.41
CA GLN A 54 0.55 -0.34 7.39
C GLN A 54 2.06 -0.27 7.11
N ALA A 55 2.85 -1.19 7.67
CA ALA A 55 4.28 -1.28 7.40
C ALA A 55 4.56 -1.48 5.89
N ASN A 56 3.86 -2.40 5.23
CA ASN A 56 4.03 -2.58 3.78
C ASN A 56 3.65 -1.33 2.97
N VAL A 57 2.60 -0.60 3.37
CA VAL A 57 2.23 0.64 2.68
C VAL A 57 3.31 1.71 2.85
N LEU A 58 3.84 1.91 4.06
CA LEU A 58 4.90 2.88 4.31
C LEU A 58 6.21 2.51 3.59
N LEU A 59 6.53 1.22 3.51
CA LEU A 59 7.66 0.69 2.74
C LEU A 59 7.57 1.13 1.27
N PHE A 60 6.43 0.89 0.61
CA PHE A 60 6.26 1.30 -0.78
C PHE A 60 6.24 2.82 -0.95
N ARG A 61 5.68 3.57 0.01
CA ARG A 61 5.69 5.04 -0.04
C ARG A 61 7.12 5.58 0.01
N TYR A 62 7.98 4.99 0.84
CA TYR A 62 9.37 5.37 0.92
C TYR A 62 10.09 5.17 -0.43
N TRP A 63 9.83 4.06 -1.12
CA TRP A 63 10.38 3.77 -2.46
C TRP A 63 9.80 4.61 -3.62
N LEU A 64 8.78 5.42 -3.38
CA LEU A 64 8.39 6.47 -4.33
C LEU A 64 9.24 7.74 -4.20
N VAL A 65 9.86 7.94 -3.04
CA VAL A 65 10.64 9.14 -2.74
C VAL A 65 12.13 8.89 -3.00
N ASP A 66 12.64 7.77 -2.50
CA ASP A 66 14.06 7.41 -2.50
C ASP A 66 14.35 6.14 -3.32
N ASP A 67 15.62 5.94 -3.67
CA ASP A 67 16.04 4.81 -4.51
C ASP A 67 15.90 3.47 -3.77
N VAL A 68 15.40 2.45 -4.48
CA VAL A 68 15.20 1.09 -3.96
C VAL A 68 16.50 0.50 -3.40
N MET A 69 17.65 0.83 -4.01
CA MET A 69 18.98 0.31 -3.68
C MET A 69 19.70 1.10 -2.58
N ARG A 70 19.10 2.18 -2.06
CA ARG A 70 19.76 3.03 -1.05
C ARG A 70 20.05 2.29 0.26
N HIS A 71 19.14 1.42 0.65
CA HIS A 71 19.24 0.63 1.88
C HIS A 71 19.11 -0.85 1.56
N GLU A 72 19.72 -1.67 2.39
CA GLU A 72 19.50 -3.10 2.32
C GLU A 72 18.03 -3.40 2.66
N PHE A 73 17.40 -4.28 1.89
CA PHE A 73 15.97 -4.49 1.91
C PHE A 73 15.45 -5.02 3.25
N SER A 74 16.21 -5.91 3.90
CA SER A 74 15.88 -6.44 5.22
C SER A 74 15.99 -5.38 6.32
N ASP A 75 16.99 -4.50 6.25
CA ASP A 75 17.14 -3.38 7.19
C ASP A 75 16.02 -2.35 7.00
N LEU A 76 15.65 -2.06 5.75
CA LEU A 76 14.52 -1.18 5.45
C LEU A 76 13.20 -1.78 5.95
N SER A 77 12.95 -3.06 5.68
CA SER A 77 11.80 -3.80 6.17
C SER A 77 11.73 -3.78 7.71
N ALA A 78 12.85 -4.04 8.38
CA ALA A 78 12.95 -4.00 9.85
C ALA A 78 12.69 -2.60 10.43
N ALA A 79 13.23 -1.56 9.80
CA ALA A 79 13.04 -0.18 10.23
C ALA A 79 11.57 0.26 10.07
N VAL A 80 10.92 -0.10 8.97
CA VAL A 80 9.50 0.22 8.75
C VAL A 80 8.59 -0.54 9.72
N VAL A 81 8.86 -1.84 9.99
CA VAL A 81 8.13 -2.61 11.02
C VAL A 81 8.32 -2.00 12.41
N TYR A 82 9.55 -1.58 12.75
CA TYR A 82 9.82 -0.89 14.01
C TYR A 82 9.02 0.40 14.13
N LEU A 83 9.08 1.23 13.09
CA LEU A 83 8.39 2.51 13.03
C LEU A 83 6.88 2.34 13.25
N THR A 84 6.22 1.45 12.50
CA THR A 84 4.77 1.25 12.62
C THR A 84 4.39 0.62 13.96
N ALA A 85 5.15 -0.37 14.44
CA ALA A 85 4.89 -0.97 15.74
C ALA A 85 5.04 0.06 16.87
N LYS A 86 6.09 0.90 16.83
CA LYS A 86 6.40 1.91 17.84
C LYS A 86 5.26 2.92 18.04
N ILE A 87 4.62 3.36 16.97
CA ILE A 87 3.51 4.33 17.02
C ILE A 87 2.13 3.69 17.23
N SER A 88 2.06 2.36 17.21
CA SER A 88 0.81 1.60 17.38
C SER A 88 0.51 1.27 18.85
N ALA A 89 -0.63 0.59 19.08
CA ALA A 89 -0.97 0.03 20.38
C ALA A 89 -0.14 -1.22 20.76
N SER A 90 0.76 -1.72 19.90
CA SER A 90 1.58 -2.92 20.13
C SER A 90 3.06 -2.67 19.84
N PRO A 91 3.75 -1.80 20.61
CA PRO A 91 5.16 -1.51 20.41
C PRO A 91 6.03 -2.74 20.63
N ARG A 92 7.10 -2.86 19.81
CA ARG A 92 8.10 -3.93 19.91
C ARG A 92 9.48 -3.34 20.15
N SER A 93 10.28 -4.04 20.95
CA SER A 93 11.66 -3.63 21.21
C SER A 93 12.54 -3.87 19.97
N LEU A 94 13.54 -3.01 19.77
CA LEU A 94 14.55 -3.21 18.71
C LEU A 94 15.26 -4.56 18.85
N ARG A 95 15.42 -5.08 20.08
CA ARG A 95 15.97 -6.41 20.32
C ARG A 95 15.09 -7.51 19.73
N SER A 96 13.77 -7.43 19.94
CA SER A 96 12.82 -8.40 19.36
C SER A 96 12.87 -8.37 17.84
N ILE A 97 12.87 -7.17 17.26
CA ILE A 97 12.94 -6.98 15.80
C ILE A 97 14.25 -7.55 15.24
N THR A 98 15.40 -7.13 15.78
CA THR A 98 16.70 -7.62 15.30
C THR A 98 16.87 -9.13 15.45
N ASN A 99 16.33 -9.75 16.50
CA ASN A 99 16.32 -11.21 16.67
C ASN A 99 15.45 -11.90 15.61
N VAL A 100 14.24 -11.38 15.34
CA VAL A 100 13.35 -11.93 14.31
C VAL A 100 13.99 -11.83 12.94
N TYR A 101 14.63 -10.71 12.60
CA TYR A 101 15.35 -10.57 11.33
C TYR A 101 16.62 -11.42 11.27
N ALA A 102 17.30 -11.67 12.40
CA ALA A 102 18.40 -12.63 12.43
C ALA A 102 17.93 -14.05 12.08
N TYR A 103 16.77 -14.46 12.60
CA TYR A 103 16.15 -15.73 12.23
C TYR A 103 15.69 -15.75 10.76
N LEU A 104 14.94 -14.73 10.31
CA LEU A 104 14.37 -14.69 8.95
C LEU A 104 15.42 -14.72 7.84
N LEU A 105 16.61 -14.17 8.11
CA LEU A 105 17.75 -14.15 7.19
C LEU A 105 18.68 -15.37 7.33
N SER A 106 18.44 -16.24 8.31
CA SER A 106 19.21 -17.47 8.48
C SER A 106 18.74 -18.56 7.52
N GLU A 107 19.62 -19.53 7.23
CA GLU A 107 19.29 -20.69 6.41
C GLU A 107 18.19 -21.58 7.04
N SER A 108 18.00 -21.46 8.36
CA SER A 108 16.95 -22.13 9.14
C SER A 108 15.55 -21.52 8.94
N SER A 109 15.45 -20.40 8.22
CA SER A 109 14.20 -19.72 7.94
C SER A 109 13.39 -20.45 6.87
N ALA A 110 12.08 -20.58 7.11
CA ALA A 110 11.13 -21.08 6.11
C ALA A 110 11.05 -20.19 4.83
N LEU A 111 11.62 -18.97 4.87
CA LEU A 111 11.71 -18.10 3.69
C LEU A 111 12.89 -18.44 2.77
N SER A 112 13.92 -19.14 3.25
CA SER A 112 15.16 -19.44 2.51
C SER A 112 14.94 -20.37 1.30
N GLY A 113 13.81 -21.09 1.27
CA GLY A 113 13.45 -22.00 0.16
C GLY A 113 14.27 -23.29 0.11
N THR A 114 15.29 -23.42 0.95
CA THR A 114 16.06 -24.65 1.18
C THR A 114 15.30 -25.60 2.11
N PRO A 115 15.49 -26.93 1.99
CA PRO A 115 14.92 -27.88 2.94
C PRO A 115 15.46 -27.53 4.33
N VAL A 116 14.54 -27.20 5.24
CA VAL A 116 14.84 -26.72 6.60
C VAL A 116 15.70 -27.77 7.31
N PRO A 117 16.99 -27.50 7.58
CA PRO A 117 17.79 -28.34 8.46
C PRO A 117 17.17 -28.33 9.87
N GLU A 118 17.53 -29.28 10.73
CA GLU A 118 17.13 -29.16 12.14
C GLU A 118 17.50 -27.77 12.67
N PRO A 119 16.57 -27.07 13.34
CA PRO A 119 16.79 -25.68 13.73
C PRO A 119 17.96 -25.60 14.72
N ASP A 120 19.09 -25.06 14.26
CA ASP A 120 20.25 -24.78 15.11
C ASP A 120 20.16 -23.35 15.67
N PRO A 121 19.91 -23.17 16.97
CA PRO A 121 19.81 -21.84 17.58
C PRO A 121 21.10 -21.01 17.50
N GLN A 122 22.27 -21.64 17.31
CA GLN A 122 23.53 -20.92 17.13
C GLN A 122 23.59 -20.20 15.78
N SER A 123 22.88 -20.70 14.76
CA SER A 123 22.90 -20.14 13.40
C SER A 123 22.34 -18.71 13.30
N TYR A 124 21.46 -18.31 14.24
CA TYR A 124 20.82 -17.00 14.27
C TYR A 124 21.02 -16.26 15.60
N TYR A 125 22.02 -16.68 16.39
CA TYR A 125 22.37 -15.97 17.62
C TYR A 125 22.94 -14.58 17.31
N LEU A 126 22.39 -13.55 17.96
CA LEU A 126 22.83 -12.18 17.80
C LEU A 126 23.75 -11.79 18.96
N SER A 127 25.04 -11.62 18.68
CA SER A 127 26.01 -11.10 19.66
C SER A 127 25.66 -9.67 20.07
N GLU A 128 26.07 -9.25 21.27
CA GLU A 128 25.81 -7.89 21.75
C GLU A 128 26.41 -6.81 20.83
N GLY A 129 27.61 -7.03 20.30
CA GLY A 129 28.24 -6.11 19.36
C GLY A 129 27.43 -5.96 18.07
N THR A 130 27.01 -7.09 17.49
CA THR A 130 26.18 -7.10 16.26
C THR A 130 24.83 -6.45 16.51
N TYR A 131 24.21 -6.69 17.66
CA TYR A 131 22.97 -6.06 18.07
C TYR A 131 23.09 -4.53 18.11
N VAL A 132 24.12 -4.00 18.77
CA VAL A 132 24.33 -2.54 18.87
C VAL A 132 24.50 -1.90 17.48
N THR A 133 25.29 -2.52 16.61
CA THR A 133 25.47 -2.04 15.23
C THR A 133 24.17 -2.04 14.44
N ARG A 134 23.41 -3.15 14.46
CA ARG A 134 22.12 -3.23 13.77
C ARG A 134 21.11 -2.24 14.32
N ARG A 135 21.03 -2.11 15.65
CA ARG A 135 20.16 -1.15 16.33
C ARG A 135 20.40 0.29 15.83
N ASN A 136 21.67 0.72 15.79
CA ASN A 136 22.02 2.07 15.35
C ASN A 136 21.69 2.27 13.87
N LYS A 137 21.91 1.26 13.03
CA LYS A 137 21.52 1.28 11.61
C LYS A 137 20.02 1.43 11.43
N LEU A 138 19.21 0.64 12.16
CA LEU A 138 17.74 0.73 12.09
C LEU A 138 17.21 2.09 12.53
N LEU A 139 17.78 2.68 13.58
CA LEU A 139 17.40 4.03 14.02
C LEU A 139 17.75 5.11 12.98
N HIS A 140 18.88 4.95 12.29
CA HIS A 140 19.26 5.86 11.21
C HIS A 140 18.28 5.78 10.02
N ILE A 141 17.96 4.56 9.57
CA ILE A 141 17.02 4.32 8.47
C ILE A 141 15.61 4.79 8.86
N GLU A 142 15.18 4.55 10.09
CA GLU A 142 13.90 5.08 10.61
C GLU A 142 13.81 6.60 10.45
N GLY A 143 14.87 7.34 10.83
CA GLY A 143 14.93 8.78 10.65
C GLY A 143 14.84 9.20 9.19
N GLN A 144 15.48 8.46 8.28
CA GLN A 144 15.41 8.71 6.84
C GLN A 144 14.02 8.46 6.26
N ILE A 145 13.34 7.38 6.69
CA ILE A 145 11.96 7.09 6.29
C ILE A 145 11.04 8.23 6.74
N LEU A 146 11.12 8.64 8.01
CA LEU A 146 10.29 9.72 8.55
C LEU A 146 10.51 11.04 7.79
N ASN A 147 11.77 11.37 7.50
CA ASN A 147 12.11 12.57 6.74
C ASN A 147 11.57 12.51 5.30
N ALA A 148 11.76 11.38 4.60
CA ALA A 148 11.29 11.20 3.23
C ALA A 148 9.76 11.27 3.13
N LEU A 149 9.04 10.76 4.14
CA LEU A 149 7.58 10.79 4.20
C LEU A 149 7.00 12.08 4.78
N GLY A 150 7.84 13.06 5.16
CA GLY A 150 7.39 14.29 5.81
C GLY A 150 6.60 14.02 7.10
N PHE A 151 6.99 12.98 7.85
CA PHE A 151 6.28 12.48 9.05
C PHE A 151 4.84 12.02 8.81
N ASN A 152 4.41 11.84 7.55
CA ASN A 152 3.10 11.27 7.23
C ASN A 152 3.13 9.74 7.33
N THR A 153 2.94 9.22 8.53
CA THR A 153 2.85 7.77 8.80
C THR A 153 1.41 7.23 8.77
N HIS A 154 0.42 8.07 8.46
CA HIS A 154 -0.98 7.67 8.47
C HIS A 154 -1.31 6.74 7.28
N VAL A 155 -1.95 5.61 7.55
CA VAL A 155 -2.41 4.66 6.54
C VAL A 155 -3.82 4.18 6.89
N ALA A 156 -4.78 4.52 6.04
CA ALA A 156 -6.12 3.95 6.05
C ALA A 156 -6.10 2.59 5.32
N LEU A 157 -6.53 1.53 6.00
CA LEU A 157 -6.60 0.19 5.41
C LEU A 157 -8.02 -0.10 4.87
N PRO A 158 -8.14 -0.83 3.75
CA PRO A 158 -9.44 -1.18 3.16
C PRO A 158 -10.16 -2.31 3.91
N HIS A 159 -9.47 -3.07 4.78
CA HIS A 159 -10.04 -4.26 5.42
C HIS A 159 -11.29 -3.99 6.25
N PRO A 160 -11.35 -2.96 7.13
CA PRO A 160 -12.56 -2.65 7.87
C PRO A 160 -13.70 -2.19 6.94
N LEU A 161 -13.39 -1.40 5.91
CA LEU A 161 -14.37 -0.95 4.92
C LEU A 161 -14.99 -2.13 4.18
N ALA A 162 -14.19 -3.12 3.80
CA ALA A 162 -14.69 -4.31 3.12
C ALA A 162 -15.72 -5.07 3.97
N ILE A 163 -15.51 -5.15 5.29
CA ILE A 163 -16.48 -5.78 6.19
C ILE A 163 -17.75 -4.93 6.30
N THR A 164 -17.62 -3.61 6.44
CA THR A 164 -18.77 -2.71 6.48
C THR A 164 -19.61 -2.81 5.21
N TYR A 165 -18.98 -2.82 4.03
CA TYR A 165 -19.69 -2.94 2.76
C TYR A 165 -20.40 -4.30 2.59
N LEU A 166 -19.78 -5.39 3.05
CA LEU A 166 -20.44 -6.70 3.07
C LEU A 166 -21.63 -6.75 4.04
N GLN A 167 -21.56 -6.02 5.16
CA GLN A 167 -22.66 -5.88 6.11
C GLN A 167 -23.80 -5.05 5.51
N THR A 168 -23.51 -3.93 4.85
CA THR A 168 -24.55 -3.08 4.23
C THR A 168 -25.27 -3.76 3.07
N MET A 169 -24.62 -4.70 2.38
CA MET A 169 -25.23 -5.52 1.33
C MET A 169 -25.92 -6.78 1.86
N ASP A 170 -26.04 -6.94 3.18
CA ASP A 170 -26.69 -8.07 3.83
C ASP A 170 -26.14 -9.46 3.42
N VAL A 171 -24.87 -9.50 2.99
CA VAL A 171 -24.20 -10.74 2.55
C VAL A 171 -24.05 -11.74 3.71
N PHE A 172 -24.10 -11.25 4.94
CA PHE A 172 -24.04 -12.06 6.17
C PHE A 172 -25.37 -12.68 6.59
N ILE A 173 -26.50 -12.43 5.89
CA ILE A 173 -27.78 -13.14 6.15
C ILE A 173 -27.58 -14.65 6.16
N SER A 174 -26.76 -15.16 5.23
CA SER A 174 -26.32 -16.55 5.21
C SER A 174 -24.92 -16.65 5.84
N PRO A 175 -24.77 -17.08 7.11
CA PRO A 175 -23.50 -16.94 7.83
C PRO A 175 -22.34 -17.70 7.20
N ARG A 176 -22.61 -18.87 6.60
CA ARG A 176 -21.59 -19.68 5.92
C ARG A 176 -21.08 -19.00 4.66
N THR A 177 -21.99 -18.53 3.82
CA THR A 177 -21.69 -17.86 2.55
C THR A 177 -21.01 -16.53 2.79
N GLY A 178 -21.56 -15.70 3.70
CA GLY A 178 -20.97 -14.40 4.01
C GLY A 178 -19.58 -14.50 4.62
N LYS A 179 -19.35 -15.46 5.52
CA LYS A 179 -17.99 -15.72 6.05
C LYS A 179 -17.02 -16.17 4.94
N ALA A 180 -17.47 -16.97 3.98
CA ALA A 180 -16.63 -17.42 2.88
C ALA A 180 -16.24 -16.27 1.93
N VAL A 181 -17.18 -15.37 1.60
CA VAL A 181 -16.91 -14.17 0.78
C VAL A 181 -16.01 -13.20 1.53
N ALA A 182 -16.32 -12.91 2.80
CA ALA A 182 -15.50 -12.00 3.62
C ALA A 182 -14.05 -12.50 3.74
N LYS A 183 -13.86 -13.79 4.04
CA LYS A 183 -12.52 -14.40 4.07
C LYS A 183 -11.78 -14.20 2.75
N ARG A 184 -12.46 -14.46 1.62
CA ARG A 184 -11.87 -14.33 0.29
C ARG A 184 -11.54 -12.88 -0.08
N ALA A 185 -12.37 -11.92 0.31
CA ALA A 185 -12.09 -10.50 0.13
C ALA A 185 -10.85 -10.07 0.93
N ILE A 186 -10.73 -10.51 2.18
CA ILE A 186 -9.53 -10.25 3.00
C ILE A 186 -8.28 -10.91 2.42
N GLU A 187 -8.38 -12.12 1.85
CA GLU A 187 -7.28 -12.76 1.12
C GLU A 187 -6.80 -11.90 -0.06
N TYR A 188 -7.71 -11.34 -0.85
CA TYR A 188 -7.34 -10.43 -1.95
C TYR A 188 -6.67 -9.15 -1.47
N LEU A 189 -7.19 -8.53 -0.42
CA LEU A 189 -6.58 -7.32 0.17
C LEU A 189 -5.17 -7.61 0.69
N ASN A 190 -4.98 -8.77 1.36
CA ASN A 190 -3.65 -9.19 1.81
C ASN A 190 -2.70 -9.51 0.66
N ALA A 191 -3.19 -10.10 -0.42
CA ALA A 191 -2.39 -10.33 -1.63
C ALA A 191 -1.98 -9.01 -2.30
N ALA A 192 -2.87 -8.02 -2.33
CA ALA A 192 -2.59 -6.69 -2.88
C ALA A 192 -1.50 -5.93 -2.11
N LEU A 193 -1.27 -6.23 -0.82
CA LEU A 193 -0.12 -5.70 -0.06
C LEU A 193 1.23 -6.23 -0.53
N LEU A 194 1.25 -7.35 -1.27
CA LEU A 194 2.47 -7.97 -1.81
C LEU A 194 2.67 -7.64 -3.30
N SER A 195 1.65 -7.07 -3.94
CA SER A 195 1.66 -6.78 -5.38
C SER A 195 2.71 -5.69 -5.69
N PRO A 196 3.63 -5.95 -6.65
CA PRO A 196 4.63 -4.97 -7.04
C PRO A 196 4.05 -3.75 -7.79
N GLN A 197 2.77 -3.83 -8.20
CA GLN A 197 2.01 -2.73 -8.79
C GLN A 197 1.54 -1.67 -7.76
N MET A 198 1.90 -1.82 -6.48
CA MET A 198 1.68 -0.82 -5.42
C MET A 198 0.22 -0.34 -5.34
N LEU A 199 -0.75 -1.26 -5.41
CA LEU A 199 -2.19 -0.94 -5.49
C LEU A 199 -2.68 -0.04 -4.35
N TYR A 200 -2.10 -0.21 -3.15
CA TYR A 200 -2.39 0.60 -1.96
C TYR A 200 -1.96 2.07 -2.05
N LEU A 201 -1.13 2.41 -3.05
CA LEU A 201 -0.65 3.75 -3.31
C LEU A 201 -1.33 4.39 -4.52
N THR A 202 -1.94 3.60 -5.39
CA THR A 202 -2.60 4.10 -6.61
C THR A 202 -4.11 4.27 -6.44
N HIS A 203 -4.73 3.51 -5.53
CA HIS A 203 -6.17 3.52 -5.32
C HIS A 203 -6.55 3.83 -3.88
N GLN A 204 -7.69 4.51 -3.69
CA GLN A 204 -8.22 4.77 -2.35
C GLN A 204 -8.72 3.47 -1.69
N PRO A 205 -8.73 3.40 -0.35
CA PRO A 205 -9.19 2.23 0.39
C PRO A 205 -10.60 1.76 0.00
N ALA A 206 -11.53 2.69 -0.26
CA ALA A 206 -12.89 2.37 -0.70
C ALA A 206 -12.90 1.59 -2.03
N SER A 207 -12.11 2.03 -3.01
CA SER A 207 -11.98 1.36 -4.31
C SER A 207 -11.37 -0.05 -4.17
N LEU A 208 -10.33 -0.19 -3.35
CA LEU A 208 -9.69 -1.49 -3.08
C LEU A 208 -10.65 -2.47 -2.39
N ALA A 209 -11.41 -1.99 -1.39
CA ALA A 209 -12.42 -2.80 -0.70
C ALA A 209 -13.50 -3.28 -1.66
N THR A 210 -14.02 -2.38 -2.49
CA THR A 210 -15.04 -2.69 -3.50
C THR A 210 -14.54 -3.72 -4.51
N ALA A 211 -13.35 -3.53 -5.07
CA ALA A 211 -12.74 -4.46 -6.00
C ALA A 211 -12.54 -5.86 -5.38
N ALA A 212 -12.04 -5.92 -4.14
CA ALA A 212 -11.85 -7.17 -3.43
C ALA A 212 -13.17 -7.92 -3.17
N ILE A 213 -14.25 -7.20 -2.81
CA ILE A 213 -15.57 -7.80 -2.63
C ILE A 213 -16.14 -8.32 -3.94
N TYR A 214 -16.04 -7.54 -5.02
CA TYR A 214 -16.51 -7.94 -6.34
C TYR A 214 -15.85 -9.25 -6.80
N LEU A 215 -14.51 -9.31 -6.70
CA LEU A 215 -13.76 -10.52 -7.02
C LEU A 215 -14.12 -11.69 -6.11
N ALA A 216 -14.27 -11.46 -4.81
CA ALA A 216 -14.62 -12.50 -3.84
C ALA A 216 -16.03 -13.08 -4.06
N ALA A 217 -17.00 -12.23 -4.39
CA ALA A 217 -18.36 -12.66 -4.67
C ALA A 217 -18.41 -13.50 -5.95
N ARG A 218 -17.68 -13.08 -7.01
CA ARG A 218 -17.56 -13.85 -8.25
C ARG A 218 -16.91 -15.22 -8.01
N ASP A 219 -15.82 -15.27 -7.26
CA ASP A 219 -15.12 -16.52 -6.90
C ASP A 219 -16.00 -17.50 -6.10
N LYS A 220 -16.92 -16.98 -5.28
CA LYS A 220 -17.82 -17.78 -4.44
C LYS A 220 -19.20 -17.98 -5.07
N GLY A 221 -19.44 -17.46 -6.26
CA GLY A 221 -20.74 -17.56 -6.95
C GLY A 221 -21.88 -16.86 -6.21
N VAL A 222 -21.59 -15.83 -5.42
CA VAL A 222 -22.59 -15.07 -4.67
C VAL A 222 -23.09 -13.92 -5.51
N LYS A 223 -24.40 -13.83 -5.70
CA LYS A 223 -25.03 -12.69 -6.35
C LYS A 223 -25.04 -11.51 -5.40
N LEU A 224 -24.37 -10.44 -5.79
CA LEU A 224 -24.48 -9.13 -5.15
C LEU A 224 -25.75 -8.43 -5.66
N PRO A 225 -26.21 -7.34 -5.02
CA PRO A 225 -27.35 -6.58 -5.49
C PRO A 225 -27.21 -6.19 -6.97
N ASP A 226 -28.31 -6.24 -7.73
CA ASP A 226 -28.34 -5.92 -9.16
C ASP A 226 -28.18 -4.41 -9.44
N CYS A 227 -28.20 -3.56 -8.40
CA CYS A 227 -27.88 -2.14 -8.50
C CYS A 227 -26.37 -1.90 -8.52
N GLU A 228 -25.96 -0.70 -8.90
CA GLU A 228 -24.56 -0.24 -8.84
C GLU A 228 -24.13 0.03 -7.39
N TRP A 229 -24.12 -1.02 -6.56
CA TRP A 229 -23.82 -0.97 -5.12
C TRP A 229 -22.44 -0.35 -4.83
N TRP A 230 -21.54 -0.38 -5.80
CA TRP A 230 -20.23 0.26 -5.73
C TRP A 230 -20.28 1.79 -5.78
N GLU A 231 -21.37 2.42 -6.23
CA GLU A 231 -21.52 3.87 -6.18
C GLU A 231 -21.75 4.40 -4.76
N VAL A 232 -22.30 3.55 -3.89
CA VAL A 232 -22.51 3.84 -2.46
C VAL A 232 -21.20 3.73 -1.68
N SER A 233 -20.28 2.93 -2.17
CA SER A 233 -18.89 2.98 -1.74
C SER A 233 -18.31 4.25 -2.38
N ASP A 234 -17.59 5.12 -1.66
CA ASP A 234 -17.04 6.40 -2.16
C ASP A 234 -15.96 6.20 -3.26
N VAL A 235 -16.30 5.50 -4.34
CA VAL A 235 -15.46 5.07 -5.46
C VAL A 235 -15.43 6.16 -6.54
N ARG A 236 -16.29 7.19 -6.43
CA ARG A 236 -16.31 8.32 -7.37
C ARG A 236 -15.02 9.15 -7.28
N GLU A 237 -14.13 8.82 -8.21
CA GLU A 237 -13.27 9.68 -9.03
C GLU A 237 -12.32 10.65 -8.32
N VAL A 238 -11.07 10.20 -8.15
CA VAL A 238 -9.91 11.11 -8.19
C VAL A 238 -9.54 11.48 -9.64
N VAL A 239 -10.17 10.85 -10.64
CA VAL A 239 -9.93 11.14 -12.07
C VAL A 239 -10.48 12.53 -12.46
N ASN A 240 -11.63 12.93 -11.93
CA ASN A 240 -12.30 14.19 -12.32
C ASN A 240 -11.78 15.46 -11.62
N LYS A 241 -10.72 15.39 -10.80
CA LYS A 241 -10.11 16.58 -10.18
C LYS A 241 -8.91 17.15 -10.92
N GLN A 242 -8.37 16.46 -11.93
CA GLN A 242 -7.31 17.00 -12.79
C GLN A 242 -7.82 17.62 -14.09
N GLU A 243 -9.05 17.30 -14.52
CA GLU A 243 -9.67 17.94 -15.70
C GLU A 243 -10.41 19.26 -15.36
N GLY A 244 -10.49 19.64 -14.08
CA GLY A 244 -11.12 20.89 -13.64
C GLY A 244 -10.23 22.14 -13.68
N ILE A 245 -8.99 22.04 -14.17
CA ILE A 245 -8.07 23.18 -14.36
C ILE A 245 -7.44 23.11 -15.76
N SER A 246 -8.25 22.92 -16.80
CA SER A 246 -7.83 23.23 -18.18
C SER A 246 -8.99 23.30 -19.18
N ASN A 247 -10.14 23.86 -18.84
CA ASN A 247 -11.09 24.29 -19.88
C ASN A 247 -11.22 25.81 -19.83
N GLY A 248 -10.20 26.48 -20.39
CA GLY A 248 -10.29 27.85 -20.87
C GLY A 248 -11.05 27.89 -22.20
N ASP A 249 -12.24 27.30 -22.23
CA ASP A 249 -13.14 27.31 -23.40
C ASP A 249 -14.18 28.44 -23.30
N GLY A 250 -14.04 29.33 -22.31
CA GLY A 250 -14.88 30.53 -22.16
C GLY A 250 -14.33 31.79 -22.83
N GLU A 251 -13.06 31.82 -23.25
CA GLU A 251 -12.47 33.01 -23.89
C GLU A 251 -12.47 32.95 -25.42
N LYS A 252 -12.70 31.78 -26.02
CA LYS A 252 -12.76 31.65 -27.50
C LYS A 252 -14.13 31.96 -28.10
N GLU A 253 -15.21 31.72 -27.37
CA GLU A 253 -16.56 32.08 -27.85
C GLU A 253 -16.79 33.60 -27.81
N ASP A 254 -16.17 34.32 -26.88
CA ASP A 254 -16.26 35.78 -26.81
C ASP A 254 -15.43 36.48 -27.91
N GLU A 255 -14.25 35.95 -28.29
CA GLU A 255 -13.45 36.49 -29.40
C GLU A 255 -14.11 36.23 -30.78
N GLU A 256 -14.75 35.07 -30.99
CA GLU A 256 -15.50 34.80 -32.23
C GLU A 256 -16.78 35.63 -32.33
N ALA A 257 -17.47 35.89 -31.21
CA ALA A 257 -18.63 36.76 -31.16
C ALA A 257 -18.27 38.24 -31.37
N GLU A 258 -17.11 38.70 -30.87
CA GLU A 258 -16.63 40.07 -31.06
C GLU A 258 -16.11 40.32 -32.49
N MET A 259 -15.42 39.34 -33.10
CA MET A 259 -15.03 39.37 -34.51
C MET A 259 -16.23 39.37 -35.46
N SER A 260 -17.29 38.64 -35.14
CA SER A 260 -18.52 38.62 -35.95
C SER A 260 -19.29 39.95 -35.85
N ARG A 261 -19.31 40.60 -34.68
CA ARG A 261 -19.88 41.95 -34.52
C ARG A 261 -19.09 43.03 -35.27
N MET A 262 -17.76 42.94 -35.30
CA MET A 262 -16.92 43.89 -36.06
C MET A 262 -17.05 43.75 -37.58
N LEU A 263 -17.47 42.59 -38.09
CA LEU A 263 -17.70 42.36 -39.52
C LEU A 263 -19.07 42.88 -39.97
N ASP A 264 -20.08 42.83 -39.11
CA ASP A 264 -21.42 43.39 -39.39
C ASP A 264 -21.46 44.93 -39.33
N GLU A 265 -20.57 45.57 -38.58
CA GLU A 265 -20.48 47.04 -38.49
C GLU A 265 -19.76 47.70 -39.69
N LYS A 266 -19.22 46.91 -40.64
CA LYS A 266 -18.57 47.41 -41.87
C LYS A 266 -19.41 47.28 -43.15
N VAL A 267 -20.67 46.89 -43.04
CA VAL A 267 -21.58 46.70 -44.20
C VAL A 267 -22.70 47.75 -44.26
N VAL A 268 -22.70 48.74 -43.36
CA VAL A 268 -23.56 49.92 -43.49
C VAL A 268 -22.71 51.17 -43.29
N ASP A 269 -22.52 51.89 -44.41
CA ASP A 269 -21.82 53.17 -44.66
C ASP A 269 -20.32 53.11 -45.03
#